data_AF-A0A1E1MQI5-F1
#
_entry.id   AF-A0A1E1MQI5-F1
#
_cell.length_a   1.000
_cell.length_b   1.000
_cell.length_c   1.000
_cell.angle_alpha   90.00
_cell.angle_beta   90.00
_cell.angle_gamma   90.00
#
_symmetry.space_group_name_H-M   'P 1'
#
loop_
_entity.id
_entity.type
_entity.pdbx_description
1 polymer ?
#
loop_
_entity_poly.entity_id
_entity_poly.type
_entity_poly.pdbx_seq_one_letter_code
_entity_poly.pdbx_strand_id
1 'polypeptide(L)'
;MMRNSSSLLRQARSLNLSSSGIRRNLRPTIFQSCPACRHISSTPRAQAQPADNPDFMSIVDNPPNLVRSGKRHGPGLIILALIPITAFALGTWQVQRLDWKSKLIAKFEDRLVRDPLPLPQQIDPSAIHDFDYRRIYATGIFRHDQEMLIGPRMHDGTDGYLVITPLERKGKGATVLVNRGWISKKLKRQDKRPDGLPSGVVTVEGLLREPWKKNMFTPENRPEKGEFYFPDVMQMAELTGSQAVWVEETMESDLLRSWDREAKGIPIGRPAEVNLRNNHSQYIFTWYCLAAATSVMLWMVVKKPPQDIARRVRQNKEWS
;
A
#
# COMPACT_ATOMS: atom_id res chain seq x y z
N MET A 1 9.80 44.80 14.72
CA MET A 1 11.18 45.32 14.74
C MET A 1 12.13 44.14 14.56
N MET A 2 12.94 44.17 13.48
CA MET A 2 14.22 43.47 13.20
C MET A 2 14.29 41.92 13.27
N ARG A 3 14.57 41.22 12.16
CA ARG A 3 15.91 40.81 11.59
C ARG A 3 16.62 39.78 12.50
N ASN A 4 17.38 38.75 12.10
CA ASN A 4 18.18 38.40 10.91
C ASN A 4 18.65 36.94 11.16
N SER A 5 18.71 36.04 10.17
CA SER A 5 19.89 35.64 9.37
C SER A 5 20.95 34.74 10.04
N SER A 6 21.50 33.84 9.20
CA SER A 6 22.83 33.18 9.26
C SER A 6 22.96 32.00 10.23
N SER A 7 23.76 30.95 10.04
CA SER A 7 24.66 30.46 8.97
C SER A 7 25.31 29.22 9.61
N LEU A 8 25.27 28.03 9.01
CA LEU A 8 26.20 26.95 9.38
C LEU A 8 26.84 26.28 8.16
N LEU A 9 28.12 26.59 8.06
CA LEU A 9 29.26 26.02 7.34
C LEU A 9 29.16 24.50 7.10
N ARG A 10 29.33 24.00 5.86
CA ARG A 10 30.62 23.63 5.21
C ARG A 10 31.56 22.78 6.08
N GLN A 11 31.72 21.52 5.69
CA GLN A 11 33.02 20.85 5.71
C GLN A 11 33.18 20.01 4.43
N ALA A 12 34.27 20.30 3.72
CA ALA A 12 34.74 19.61 2.53
C ALA A 12 35.77 18.54 2.93
N ARG A 13 35.82 17.44 2.16
CA ARG A 13 36.98 16.54 2.11
C ARG A 13 37.70 16.71 0.78
N SER A 14 39.00 16.88 0.91
CA SER A 14 40.04 17.06 -0.08
C SER A 14 40.48 15.74 -0.72
N LEU A 15 41.15 15.85 -1.89
CA LEU A 15 42.48 15.30 -2.25
C LEU A 15 42.64 15.49 -3.78
N ASN A 16 43.52 16.40 -4.24
CA ASN A 16 44.91 16.18 -4.68
C ASN A 16 45.00 15.42 -6.02
N LEU A 17 45.84 15.70 -7.02
CA LEU A 17 46.94 16.61 -7.39
C LEU A 17 47.03 16.39 -8.95
N SER A 18 47.56 17.22 -9.85
CA SER A 18 48.88 17.83 -9.88
C SER A 18 48.97 18.73 -11.11
N SER A 19 49.80 19.75 -11.00
CA SER A 19 50.15 20.73 -12.01
C SER A 19 51.35 20.29 -12.85
N SER A 20 51.53 20.91 -14.01
CA SER A 20 52.86 21.36 -14.44
C SER A 20 52.73 22.56 -15.38
N GLY A 21 53.25 23.70 -14.91
CA GLY A 21 53.56 24.85 -15.73
C GLY A 21 55.00 25.22 -15.44
N ILE A 22 55.79 25.54 -16.47
CA ILE A 22 57.16 26.04 -16.30
C ILE A 22 57.33 27.32 -17.13
N ARG A 23 57.38 28.41 -16.36
CA ARG A 23 58.30 29.56 -16.36
C ARG A 23 58.49 30.43 -17.61
N ARG A 24 58.12 31.70 -17.41
CA ARG A 24 58.73 32.91 -18.00
C ARG A 24 60.03 33.27 -17.27
N ASN A 25 60.94 33.95 -17.98
CA ASN A 25 62.00 34.88 -17.53
C ASN A 25 62.89 35.17 -18.77
N LEU A 26 63.51 36.32 -19.06
CA LEU A 26 63.72 37.66 -18.48
C LEU A 26 64.26 38.58 -19.62
N ARG A 27 64.23 39.91 -19.40
CA ARG A 27 64.70 41.06 -20.23
C ARG A 27 66.24 41.10 -20.46
N PRO A 28 66.91 42.17 -20.97
CA PRO A 28 66.62 43.33 -21.87
C PRO A 28 67.62 43.33 -23.10
N THR A 29 67.77 44.28 -24.04
CA THR A 29 68.28 45.66 -23.96
C THR A 29 68.38 46.27 -25.38
N ILE A 30 68.40 47.60 -25.42
CA ILE A 30 68.49 48.55 -26.55
C ILE A 30 69.76 48.37 -27.41
N PHE A 31 69.65 48.52 -28.75
CA PHE A 31 70.49 49.44 -29.55
C PHE A 31 69.92 49.62 -30.96
N GLN A 32 69.78 50.88 -31.36
CA GLN A 32 69.47 51.33 -32.72
C GLN A 32 70.70 51.16 -33.62
N SER A 33 70.49 50.65 -34.83
CA SER A 33 71.15 51.14 -36.05
C SER A 33 70.38 50.65 -37.29
N CYS A 34 69.77 51.60 -38.01
CA CYS A 34 69.40 51.48 -39.43
C CYS A 34 70.58 52.03 -40.25
N PRO A 35 70.90 51.48 -41.43
CA PRO A 35 70.07 51.75 -42.60
C PRO A 35 69.99 50.65 -43.68
N ALA A 36 69.07 50.90 -44.61
CA ALA A 36 68.98 50.41 -45.99
C ALA A 36 68.00 49.26 -46.32
N CYS A 37 67.25 49.52 -47.40
CA CYS A 37 66.35 48.67 -48.19
C CYS A 37 64.92 48.44 -47.65
N ARG A 38 63.98 49.23 -48.22
CA ARG A 38 62.55 48.90 -48.29
C ARG A 38 62.38 47.53 -48.94
N HIS A 39 61.74 46.60 -48.23
CA HIS A 39 60.96 45.55 -48.86
C HIS A 39 59.54 45.63 -48.33
N ILE A 40 58.64 46.05 -49.22
CA ILE A 40 57.21 45.88 -49.09
C ILE A 40 56.99 44.36 -49.04
N SER A 41 56.66 43.85 -47.86
CA SER A 41 56.21 42.48 -47.70
C SER A 41 54.83 42.36 -48.34
N SER A 42 54.80 41.81 -49.55
CA SER A 42 53.58 41.35 -50.20
C SER A 42 52.95 40.25 -49.36
N THR A 43 51.80 40.52 -48.73
CA THR A 43 50.92 39.45 -48.26
C THR A 43 50.46 38.63 -49.46
N PRO A 44 50.52 37.28 -49.41
CA PRO A 44 50.04 36.47 -50.52
C PRO A 44 48.51 36.54 -50.58
N ARG A 45 48.02 36.89 -51.77
CA ARG A 45 46.79 36.46 -52.46
C ARG A 45 45.59 36.04 -51.58
N ALA A 46 44.50 36.80 -51.72
CA ALA A 46 43.16 36.45 -51.27
C ALA A 46 42.86 34.95 -51.49
N GLN A 47 42.48 34.25 -50.42
CA GLN A 47 41.85 32.94 -50.55
C GLN A 47 40.56 33.14 -51.37
N ALA A 48 40.44 32.41 -52.48
CA ALA A 48 39.22 32.42 -53.28
C ALA A 48 38.03 32.11 -52.37
N GLN A 49 37.03 33.00 -52.35
CA GLN A 49 35.82 32.71 -51.62
C GLN A 49 35.05 31.64 -52.42
N PRO A 50 34.39 30.69 -51.76
CA PRO A 50 33.62 29.67 -52.47
C PRO A 50 32.54 30.27 -53.38
N ALA A 51 32.08 31.50 -53.10
CA ALA A 51 31.17 32.28 -53.94
C ALA A 51 31.76 32.74 -55.29
N ASP A 52 33.08 32.65 -55.47
CA ASP A 52 33.76 33.03 -56.71
C ASP A 52 33.76 31.89 -57.75
N ASN A 53 33.27 30.70 -57.40
CA ASN A 53 33.12 29.58 -58.32
C ASN A 53 31.78 29.67 -59.08
N PRO A 54 31.73 29.64 -60.42
CA PRO A 54 30.48 29.66 -61.18
C PRO A 54 29.52 28.50 -60.87
N ASP A 55 30.01 27.39 -60.29
CA ASP A 55 29.19 26.25 -59.85
C ASP A 55 28.75 26.37 -58.38
N PHE A 56 29.05 27.47 -57.69
CA PHE A 56 28.65 27.67 -56.31
C PHE A 56 27.17 28.05 -56.20
N MET A 57 26.39 27.15 -55.60
CA MET A 57 25.00 27.41 -55.24
C MET A 57 24.91 27.87 -53.79
N SER A 58 24.30 29.03 -53.56
CA SER A 58 24.05 29.56 -52.22
C SER A 58 23.10 28.67 -51.43
N ILE A 59 23.27 28.64 -50.11
CA ILE A 59 22.36 27.96 -49.15
C ILE A 59 20.91 28.45 -49.31
N VAL A 60 20.72 29.70 -49.72
CA VAL A 60 19.39 30.31 -49.91
C VAL A 60 18.74 29.84 -51.22
N ASP A 61 19.55 29.45 -52.20
CA ASP A 61 19.11 29.18 -53.58
C ASP A 61 18.96 27.68 -53.89
N ASN A 62 19.26 26.79 -52.94
CA ASN A 62 19.10 25.35 -53.11
C ASN A 62 17.60 24.96 -53.16
N PRO A 63 17.11 24.32 -54.24
CA PRO A 63 15.70 23.95 -54.33
C PRO A 63 15.32 22.98 -53.21
N PRO A 64 14.17 23.21 -52.54
CA PRO A 64 13.78 22.41 -51.38
C PRO A 64 13.47 20.97 -51.78
N ASN A 65 14.32 20.03 -51.38
CA ASN A 65 14.07 18.61 -51.62
C ASN A 65 12.97 18.11 -50.65
N LEU A 66 11.88 17.55 -51.17
CA LEU A 66 10.74 17.09 -50.37
C LEU A 66 11.05 15.73 -49.73
N VAL A 67 11.83 15.74 -48.66
CA VAL A 67 12.12 14.52 -47.90
C VAL A 67 10.88 14.09 -47.10
N ARG A 68 10.40 12.87 -47.35
CA ARG A 68 9.30 12.27 -46.57
C ARG A 68 9.81 12.04 -45.14
N SER A 69 9.32 12.82 -44.18
CA SER A 69 9.67 12.65 -42.77
C SER A 69 9.42 11.19 -42.34
N GLY A 70 10.44 10.54 -41.77
CA GLY A 70 10.40 9.13 -41.36
C GLY A 70 9.29 8.80 -40.36
N LYS A 71 9.04 7.50 -40.16
CA LYS A 71 7.91 6.91 -39.39
C LYS A 71 7.53 7.75 -38.16
N ARG A 72 6.31 8.30 -38.18
CA ARG A 72 5.69 9.13 -37.12
C ARG A 72 5.51 8.41 -35.78
N HIS A 73 5.64 7.09 -35.76
CA HIS A 73 5.35 6.24 -34.60
C HIS A 73 6.60 5.41 -34.27
N GLY A 74 7.40 5.91 -33.34
CA GLY A 74 8.51 5.16 -32.74
C GLY A 74 8.04 4.29 -31.56
N PRO A 75 8.94 3.48 -30.97
CA PRO A 75 8.62 2.61 -29.83
C PRO A 75 8.07 3.38 -28.61
N GLY A 76 8.41 4.66 -28.45
CA GLY A 76 7.88 5.51 -27.37
C GLY A 76 6.35 5.71 -27.44
N LEU A 77 5.75 5.71 -28.63
CA LEU A 77 4.30 5.83 -28.78
C LEU A 77 3.57 4.54 -28.37
N ILE A 78 4.21 3.38 -28.59
CA ILE A 78 3.70 2.08 -28.14
C ILE A 78 3.72 2.03 -26.62
N ILE A 79 4.82 2.45 -25.98
CA ILE A 79 4.92 2.52 -24.52
C ILE A 79 3.86 3.48 -23.95
N LEU A 80 3.66 4.64 -24.56
CA LEU A 80 2.63 5.59 -24.16
C LEU A 80 1.21 5.02 -24.31
N ALA A 81 0.96 4.22 -25.35
CA ALA A 81 -0.32 3.56 -25.58
C ALA A 81 -0.61 2.42 -24.60
N LEU A 82 0.41 1.78 -24.01
CA LEU A 82 0.22 0.73 -23.01
C LEU A 82 -0.34 1.28 -21.68
N ILE A 83 -0.08 2.54 -21.34
CA ILE A 83 -0.55 3.14 -20.09
C ILE A 83 -2.08 3.17 -19.98
N PRO A 84 -2.84 3.74 -20.94
CA PRO A 84 -4.30 3.73 -20.86
C PRO A 84 -4.90 2.31 -20.93
N ILE A 85 -4.27 1.39 -21.68
CA ILE A 85 -4.72 -0.01 -21.78
C ILE A 85 -4.58 -0.71 -20.43
N THR A 86 -3.42 -0.59 -19.78
CA THR A 86 -3.19 -1.20 -18.47
C THR A 86 -4.07 -0.56 -17.39
N ALA A 87 -4.23 0.77 -17.40
CA ALA A 87 -5.15 1.46 -16.49
C ALA A 87 -6.60 1.01 -16.66
N PHE A 88 -7.08 0.83 -17.90
CA PHE A 88 -8.43 0.33 -18.17
C PHE A 88 -8.61 -1.13 -17.73
N ALA A 89 -7.61 -1.99 -17.97
CA ALA A 89 -7.62 -3.36 -17.49
C ALA A 89 -7.65 -3.45 -15.96
N LEU A 90 -6.85 -2.61 -15.28
CA LEU A 90 -6.87 -2.51 -13.82
C LEU A 90 -8.21 -1.97 -13.30
N GLY A 91 -8.80 -0.96 -13.94
CA GLY A 91 -10.14 -0.47 -13.60
C GLY A 91 -11.20 -1.57 -13.71
N THR A 92 -11.17 -2.33 -14.80
CA THR A 92 -12.09 -3.46 -15.03
C THR A 92 -11.90 -4.57 -14.00
N TRP A 93 -10.65 -4.90 -13.66
CA TRP A 93 -10.35 -5.85 -12.59
C TRP A 93 -10.90 -5.37 -11.24
N GLN A 94 -10.80 -4.07 -10.94
CA GLN A 94 -11.36 -3.50 -9.70
C GLN A 94 -12.89 -3.59 -9.67
N VAL A 95 -13.59 -3.44 -10.80
CA VAL A 95 -15.05 -3.67 -10.90
C VAL A 95 -15.40 -5.12 -10.58
N GLN A 96 -14.70 -6.08 -11.20
CA GLN A 96 -14.93 -7.50 -10.93
C GLN A 96 -14.62 -7.85 -9.46
N ARG A 97 -13.55 -7.27 -8.91
CA ARG A 97 -13.15 -7.46 -7.52
C ARG A 97 -14.17 -6.88 -6.55
N LEU A 98 -14.73 -5.71 -6.87
CA LEU A 98 -15.82 -5.10 -6.11
C LEU A 98 -17.05 -6.00 -6.11
N ASP A 99 -17.51 -6.46 -7.27
CA ASP A 99 -18.69 -7.33 -7.40
C ASP A 99 -18.52 -8.63 -6.61
N TRP A 100 -17.38 -9.31 -6.77
CA TRP A 100 -17.06 -10.51 -5.99
C TRP A 100 -17.13 -10.25 -4.48
N LYS A 101 -16.53 -9.14 -4.01
CA LYS A 101 -16.51 -8.79 -2.59
C LYS A 101 -17.89 -8.42 -2.07
N SER A 102 -18.68 -7.67 -2.84
CA SER A 102 -20.06 -7.32 -2.49
C SER A 102 -20.94 -8.56 -2.39
N LYS A 103 -20.80 -9.52 -3.31
CA LYS A 103 -21.51 -10.82 -3.23
C LYS A 103 -21.12 -11.62 -1.99
N LEU A 104 -19.84 -11.59 -1.61
CA LEU A 104 -19.37 -12.25 -0.39
C LEU A 104 -19.95 -11.60 0.88
N ILE A 105 -19.99 -10.26 0.93
CA ILE A 105 -20.60 -9.52 2.04
C ILE A 105 -22.09 -9.85 2.13
N ALA A 106 -22.82 -9.78 1.02
CA ALA A 106 -24.24 -10.12 0.97
C ALA A 106 -24.53 -11.56 1.43
N LYS A 107 -23.65 -12.52 1.07
CA LYS A 107 -23.74 -13.91 1.56
C LYS A 107 -23.62 -14.00 3.08
N PHE A 108 -22.75 -13.20 3.70
CA PHE A 108 -22.60 -13.17 5.16
C PHE A 108 -23.76 -12.43 5.84
N GLU A 109 -24.21 -11.31 5.28
CA GLU A 109 -25.38 -10.57 5.78
C GLU A 109 -26.64 -11.44 5.78
N ASP A 110 -26.88 -12.21 4.70
CA ASP A 110 -28.00 -13.16 4.65
C ASP A 110 -27.95 -14.20 5.79
N ARG A 111 -26.75 -14.66 6.17
CA ARG A 111 -26.58 -15.61 7.28
C ARG A 111 -26.81 -14.99 8.66
N LEU A 112 -26.56 -13.69 8.80
CA LEU A 112 -26.79 -12.92 10.02
C LEU A 112 -28.27 -12.61 10.23
N VAL A 113 -29.05 -12.38 9.17
CA VAL A 113 -30.48 -12.07 9.30
C VAL A 113 -31.30 -13.31 9.69
N ARG A 114 -30.86 -14.50 9.27
CA ARG A 114 -31.53 -15.77 9.61
C ARG A 114 -31.52 -16.04 11.12
N ASP A 115 -32.60 -16.66 11.60
CA ASP A 115 -32.78 -17.02 13.02
C ASP A 115 -31.60 -17.83 13.59
N PRO A 116 -31.20 -17.61 14.86
CA PRO A 116 -30.13 -18.37 15.50
C PRO A 116 -30.41 -19.88 15.52
N LEU A 117 -29.39 -20.69 15.20
CA LEU A 117 -29.49 -22.15 15.29
C LEU A 117 -28.96 -22.68 16.63
N PRO A 118 -29.56 -23.74 17.19
CA PRO A 118 -28.95 -24.45 18.30
C PRO A 118 -27.63 -25.08 17.84
N LEU A 119 -26.57 -24.86 18.61
CA LEU A 119 -25.28 -25.46 18.31
C LEU A 119 -25.31 -26.98 18.61
N PRO A 120 -25.04 -27.87 17.63
CA PRO A 120 -25.10 -29.32 17.84
C PRO A 120 -24.00 -29.79 18.79
N GLN A 121 -24.21 -30.96 19.44
CA GLN A 121 -23.28 -31.46 20.45
C GLN A 121 -21.90 -31.80 19.89
N GLN A 122 -21.86 -32.48 18.73
CA GLN A 122 -20.63 -32.79 18.01
C GLN A 122 -20.60 -31.98 16.72
N ILE A 123 -19.49 -31.28 16.51
CA ILE A 123 -19.27 -30.42 15.34
C ILE A 123 -17.99 -30.90 14.69
N ASP A 124 -18.04 -31.12 13.38
CA ASP A 124 -16.83 -31.31 12.59
C ASP A 124 -16.15 -29.94 12.39
N PRO A 125 -14.90 -29.75 12.89
CA PRO A 125 -14.18 -28.50 12.70
C PRO A 125 -14.00 -28.12 11.22
N SER A 126 -13.98 -29.10 10.30
CA SER A 126 -13.84 -28.83 8.87
C SER A 126 -15.07 -28.17 8.25
N ALA A 127 -16.25 -28.38 8.83
CA ALA A 127 -17.50 -27.78 8.37
C ALA A 127 -17.66 -26.31 8.81
N ILE A 128 -16.87 -25.83 9.78
CA ILE A 128 -17.01 -24.47 10.34
C ILE A 128 -16.89 -23.40 9.25
N HIS A 129 -16.02 -23.62 8.26
CA HIS A 129 -15.80 -22.71 7.13
C HIS A 129 -17.11 -22.41 6.37
N ASP A 130 -17.94 -23.43 6.18
CA ASP A 130 -19.19 -23.30 5.43
C ASP A 130 -20.25 -22.55 6.21
N PHE A 131 -20.14 -22.49 7.53
CA PHE A 131 -21.07 -21.81 8.45
C PHE A 131 -20.50 -20.49 9.01
N ASP A 132 -19.46 -19.93 8.40
CA ASP A 132 -18.92 -18.62 8.81
C ASP A 132 -20.02 -17.53 8.79
N TYR A 133 -20.03 -16.67 9.80
CA TYR A 133 -21.09 -15.68 10.09
C TYR A 133 -22.49 -16.25 10.39
N ARG A 134 -22.61 -17.55 10.73
CA ARG A 134 -23.90 -18.11 11.16
C ARG A 134 -24.18 -17.77 12.62
N ARG A 135 -25.35 -17.19 12.88
CA ARG A 135 -25.89 -17.00 14.24
C ARG A 135 -26.23 -18.34 14.87
N ILE A 136 -25.72 -18.54 16.08
CA ILE A 136 -25.97 -19.73 16.89
C ILE A 136 -26.30 -19.33 18.33
N TYR A 137 -26.93 -20.25 19.05
CA TYR A 137 -27.01 -20.19 20.50
C TYR A 137 -26.53 -21.50 21.12
N ALA A 138 -25.90 -21.38 22.28
CA ALA A 138 -25.37 -22.50 23.03
C ALA A 138 -25.66 -22.31 24.52
N THR A 139 -26.20 -23.34 25.16
CA THR A 139 -26.50 -23.33 26.60
C THR A 139 -25.52 -24.24 27.34
N GLY A 140 -24.92 -23.73 28.41
CA GLY A 140 -23.91 -24.45 29.18
C GLY A 140 -23.46 -23.70 30.43
N ILE A 141 -22.38 -24.16 31.04
CA ILE A 141 -21.74 -23.53 32.20
C ILE A 141 -20.35 -23.07 31.77
N PHE A 142 -19.98 -21.83 32.10
CA PHE A 142 -18.64 -21.34 31.82
C PHE A 142 -17.62 -21.93 32.78
N ARG A 143 -16.55 -22.48 32.22
CA ARG A 143 -15.37 -22.94 32.95
C ARG A 143 -14.39 -21.80 33.17
N HIS A 144 -14.69 -20.95 34.15
CA HIS A 144 -13.86 -19.79 34.50
C HIS A 144 -12.47 -20.18 35.04
N ASP A 145 -12.31 -21.41 35.52
CA ASP A 145 -11.03 -22.01 35.90
C ASP A 145 -10.07 -22.19 34.72
N GLN A 146 -10.61 -22.28 33.50
CA GLN A 146 -9.86 -22.43 32.25
C GLN A 146 -9.97 -21.21 31.34
N GLU A 147 -10.20 -20.04 31.93
CA GLU A 147 -10.25 -18.79 31.18
C GLU A 147 -8.88 -18.45 30.59
N MET A 148 -8.86 -18.11 29.29
CA MET A 148 -7.68 -17.72 28.55
C MET A 148 -7.82 -16.28 28.06
N LEU A 149 -6.74 -15.51 28.13
CA LEU A 149 -6.72 -14.10 27.72
C LEU A 149 -5.83 -13.90 26.50
N ILE A 150 -6.44 -13.41 25.40
CA ILE A 150 -5.70 -13.07 24.18
C ILE A 150 -5.39 -11.58 24.16
N GLY A 151 -4.11 -11.20 24.14
CA GLY A 151 -3.72 -9.80 24.07
C GLY A 151 -2.23 -9.56 23.84
N PRO A 152 -1.81 -8.29 23.80
CA PRO A 152 -2.62 -7.08 24.01
C PRO A 152 -3.61 -6.80 22.85
N ARG A 153 -4.79 -6.27 23.16
CA ARG A 153 -5.80 -5.79 22.19
C ARG A 153 -6.31 -4.42 22.60
N MET A 154 -6.28 -3.48 21.65
CA MET A 154 -6.84 -2.15 21.85
C MET A 154 -8.34 -2.12 21.56
N HIS A 155 -9.09 -1.44 22.42
CA HIS A 155 -10.50 -1.08 22.24
C HIS A 155 -10.69 0.35 22.73
N ASP A 156 -11.22 1.23 21.87
CA ASP A 156 -11.48 2.65 22.17
C ASP A 156 -10.30 3.39 22.83
N GLY A 157 -9.09 3.14 22.32
CA GLY A 157 -7.85 3.76 22.82
C GLY A 157 -7.30 3.17 24.13
N THR A 158 -7.95 2.15 24.69
CA THR A 158 -7.52 1.48 25.91
C THR A 158 -6.97 0.08 25.62
N ASP A 159 -5.87 -0.28 26.30
CA ASP A 159 -5.30 -1.62 26.22
C ASP A 159 -6.10 -2.63 27.04
N GLY A 160 -6.26 -3.82 26.49
CA GLY A 160 -6.98 -4.90 27.14
C GLY A 160 -6.71 -6.28 26.52
N TYR A 161 -7.63 -7.20 26.81
CA TYR A 161 -7.55 -8.60 26.44
C TYR A 161 -8.90 -9.08 25.93
N LEU A 162 -8.91 -10.05 25.02
CA LEU A 162 -10.10 -10.82 24.71
C LEU A 162 -10.21 -11.98 25.69
N VAL A 163 -11.40 -12.20 26.22
CA VAL A 163 -11.70 -13.24 27.20
C VAL A 163 -12.26 -14.46 26.48
N ILE A 164 -11.52 -15.55 26.53
CA ILE A 164 -11.92 -16.82 25.96
C ILE A 164 -12.23 -17.75 27.13
N THR A 165 -13.47 -18.23 27.20
CA THR A 165 -13.90 -19.13 28.27
C THR A 165 -14.54 -20.37 27.65
N PRO A 166 -14.09 -21.59 28.01
CA PRO A 166 -14.76 -22.80 27.58
C PRO A 166 -16.19 -22.85 28.15
N LEU A 167 -17.17 -23.14 27.29
CA LEU A 167 -18.56 -23.35 27.66
C LEU A 167 -18.83 -24.85 27.69
N GLU A 168 -18.98 -25.40 28.89
CA GLU A 168 -19.33 -26.81 29.10
C GLU A 168 -20.82 -27.01 28.83
N ARG A 169 -21.13 -27.72 27.74
CA ARG A 169 -22.50 -28.01 27.30
C ARG A 169 -22.94 -29.40 27.75
N LYS A 170 -24.25 -29.65 27.77
CA LYS A 170 -24.79 -30.98 28.05
C LYS A 170 -24.35 -31.98 26.98
N GLY A 171 -23.59 -33.01 27.37
CA GLY A 171 -23.09 -34.08 26.51
C GLY A 171 -21.57 -34.23 26.63
N LYS A 172 -21.07 -35.47 26.65
CA LYS A 172 -19.61 -35.73 26.77
C LYS A 172 -18.87 -35.11 25.58
N GLY A 173 -17.83 -34.34 25.87
CA GLY A 173 -17.02 -33.68 24.84
C GLY A 173 -17.73 -32.54 24.11
N ALA A 174 -18.87 -32.06 24.60
CA ALA A 174 -19.61 -30.97 23.96
C ALA A 174 -19.03 -29.57 24.24
N THR A 175 -17.94 -29.44 24.99
CA THR A 175 -17.37 -28.13 25.37
C THR A 175 -16.88 -27.35 24.15
N VAL A 176 -17.16 -26.04 24.08
CA VAL A 176 -16.76 -25.16 22.96
C VAL A 176 -16.05 -23.91 23.48
N LEU A 177 -15.20 -23.30 22.66
CA LEU A 177 -14.50 -22.07 23.01
C LEU A 177 -15.37 -20.86 22.69
N VAL A 178 -15.72 -20.08 23.72
CA VAL A 178 -16.49 -18.84 23.56
C VAL A 178 -15.57 -17.65 23.79
N ASN A 179 -15.43 -16.81 22.77
CA ASN A 179 -14.89 -15.47 22.89
C ASN A 179 -15.99 -14.54 23.41
N ARG A 180 -15.92 -14.23 24.69
CA ARG A 180 -16.90 -13.38 25.40
C ARG A 180 -16.73 -11.89 25.10
N GLY A 181 -15.62 -11.52 24.47
CA GLY A 181 -15.32 -10.14 24.10
C GLY A 181 -14.15 -9.54 24.87
N TRP A 182 -14.08 -8.21 24.85
CA TRP A 182 -12.93 -7.45 25.34
C TRP A 182 -13.10 -7.00 26.80
N ILE A 183 -11.99 -7.00 27.55
CA ILE A 183 -11.87 -6.40 28.88
C ILE A 183 -10.65 -5.49 28.98
N SER A 184 -10.75 -4.44 29.78
CA SER A 184 -9.62 -3.56 30.09
C SER A 184 -8.51 -4.29 30.84
N LYS A 185 -7.24 -3.90 30.60
CA LYS A 185 -6.06 -4.45 31.29
C LYS A 185 -6.15 -4.38 32.82
N LYS A 186 -6.85 -3.37 33.35
CA LYS A 186 -7.07 -3.21 34.81
C LYS A 186 -7.89 -4.34 35.43
N LEU A 187 -8.75 -4.98 34.62
CA LEU A 187 -9.71 -6.03 34.99
C LEU A 187 -9.23 -7.42 34.54
N LYS A 188 -7.93 -7.55 34.21
CA LYS A 188 -7.30 -8.82 33.84
C LYS A 188 -7.56 -9.91 34.88
N ARG A 189 -7.39 -9.58 36.17
CA ARG A 189 -7.56 -10.54 37.26
C ARG A 189 -9.05 -10.73 37.57
N GLN A 190 -9.47 -11.98 37.68
CA GLN A 190 -10.87 -12.39 37.91
C GLN A 190 -11.46 -11.85 39.21
N ASP A 191 -10.65 -11.74 40.27
CA ASP A 191 -11.07 -11.18 41.58
C ASP A 191 -11.55 -9.72 41.50
N LYS A 192 -11.13 -8.98 40.47
CA LYS A 192 -11.52 -7.59 40.25
C LYS A 192 -12.81 -7.43 39.44
N ARG A 193 -13.43 -8.53 38.99
CA ARG A 193 -14.61 -8.52 38.12
C ARG A 193 -15.58 -9.67 38.42
N PRO A 194 -16.12 -9.75 39.65
CA PRO A 194 -17.08 -10.80 40.02
C PRO A 194 -18.31 -10.81 39.10
N ASP A 195 -18.80 -9.63 38.70
CA ASP A 195 -19.96 -9.50 37.81
C ASP A 195 -19.69 -10.05 36.39
N GLY A 196 -18.42 -10.09 35.97
CA GLY A 196 -17.98 -10.67 34.71
C GLY A 196 -17.92 -12.20 34.71
N LEU A 197 -18.17 -12.85 35.85
CA LEU A 197 -18.01 -14.29 36.07
C LEU A 197 -19.35 -14.93 36.45
N PRO A 198 -20.32 -14.99 35.52
CA PRO A 198 -21.63 -15.56 35.81
C PRO A 198 -21.49 -17.03 36.24
N SER A 199 -22.13 -17.38 37.36
CA SER A 199 -22.19 -18.74 37.87
C SER A 199 -23.48 -19.44 37.42
N GLY A 200 -23.39 -20.73 37.11
CA GLY A 200 -24.53 -21.54 36.67
C GLY A 200 -24.73 -21.60 35.16
N VAL A 201 -25.95 -21.98 34.76
CA VAL A 201 -26.30 -22.24 33.37
C VAL A 201 -26.59 -20.92 32.66
N VAL A 202 -25.88 -20.67 31.56
CA VAL A 202 -26.02 -19.49 30.71
C VAL A 202 -26.34 -19.90 29.28
N THR A 203 -27.07 -19.06 28.57
CA THR A 203 -27.29 -19.18 27.11
C THR A 203 -26.47 -18.09 26.43
N VAL A 204 -25.51 -18.52 25.63
CA VAL A 204 -24.65 -17.64 24.83
C VAL A 204 -25.23 -17.55 23.44
N GLU A 205 -25.51 -16.34 22.98
CA GLU A 205 -25.81 -16.03 21.58
C GLU A 205 -24.56 -15.47 20.91
N GLY A 206 -24.25 -15.99 19.73
CA GLY A 206 -23.02 -15.60 19.06
C GLY A 206 -22.97 -15.99 17.59
N LEU A 207 -21.80 -15.72 17.01
CA LEU A 207 -21.47 -16.11 15.65
C LEU A 207 -20.47 -17.25 15.67
N LEU A 208 -20.75 -18.26 14.86
CA LEU A 208 -19.74 -19.22 14.47
C LEU A 208 -18.80 -18.53 13.47
N ARG A 209 -17.50 -18.49 13.80
CA ARG A 209 -16.51 -17.77 13.01
C ARG A 209 -15.15 -18.45 13.04
N GLU A 210 -14.45 -18.40 11.92
CA GLU A 210 -13.01 -18.66 11.91
C GLU A 210 -12.24 -17.45 12.47
N PRO A 211 -11.43 -17.62 13.51
CA PRO A 211 -10.67 -16.50 14.04
C PRO A 211 -9.47 -16.15 13.15
N TRP A 212 -8.89 -14.97 13.38
CA TRP A 212 -7.78 -14.49 12.55
C TRP A 212 -6.50 -15.29 12.79
N LYS A 213 -5.72 -15.47 11.71
CA LYS A 213 -4.42 -16.16 11.76
C LYS A 213 -3.30 -15.21 12.21
N LYS A 214 -2.23 -15.79 12.75
CA LYS A 214 -1.03 -15.03 13.14
C LYS A 214 -0.35 -14.40 11.93
N ASN A 215 0.26 -13.23 12.15
CA ASN A 215 1.15 -12.60 11.17
C ASN A 215 2.61 -12.95 11.49
N MET A 216 3.54 -12.70 10.57
CA MET A 216 4.98 -12.94 10.73
C MET A 216 5.59 -12.23 11.96
N PHE A 217 4.99 -11.11 12.38
CA PHE A 217 5.44 -10.31 13.53
C PHE A 217 4.74 -10.66 14.85
N THR A 218 3.78 -11.59 14.84
CA THR A 218 3.08 -12.01 16.06
C THR A 218 3.91 -13.07 16.78
N PRO A 219 4.27 -12.88 18.06
CA PRO A 219 4.95 -13.89 18.85
C PRO A 219 4.14 -15.19 18.97
N GLU A 220 4.82 -16.30 19.24
CA GLU A 220 4.14 -17.57 19.55
C GLU A 220 3.43 -17.51 20.90
N ASN A 221 2.31 -18.22 21.00
CA ASN A 221 1.58 -18.39 22.26
C ASN A 221 2.45 -19.13 23.29
N ARG A 222 2.23 -18.82 24.57
CA ARG A 222 2.89 -19.46 25.73
C ARG A 222 1.83 -19.97 26.71
N PRO A 223 1.20 -21.12 26.40
CA PRO A 223 0.16 -21.71 27.24
C PRO A 223 0.58 -21.92 28.70
N GLU A 224 1.84 -22.28 28.92
CA GLU A 224 2.43 -22.53 30.24
C GLU A 224 2.46 -21.28 31.14
N LYS A 225 2.42 -20.08 30.55
CA LYS A 225 2.32 -18.80 31.26
C LYS A 225 0.93 -18.18 31.18
N GLY A 226 -0.01 -18.83 30.48
CA GLY A 226 -1.33 -18.26 30.18
C GLY A 226 -1.27 -17.03 29.26
N GLU A 227 -0.22 -16.90 28.44
CA GLU A 227 -0.05 -15.77 27.52
C GLU A 227 -0.44 -16.20 26.09
N PHE A 228 -1.56 -15.69 25.59
CA PHE A 228 -2.00 -15.91 24.21
C PHE A 228 -1.95 -14.60 23.44
N TYR A 229 -1.32 -14.62 22.26
CA TYR A 229 -1.22 -13.45 21.38
C TYR A 229 -2.19 -13.56 20.19
N PHE A 230 -2.50 -14.78 19.77
CA PHE A 230 -3.45 -15.07 18.70
C PHE A 230 -4.35 -16.27 19.06
N PRO A 231 -5.57 -16.32 18.48
CA PRO A 231 -6.54 -17.39 18.72
C PRO A 231 -6.14 -18.65 17.94
N ASP A 232 -5.32 -19.50 18.57
CA ASP A 232 -5.06 -20.85 18.08
C ASP A 232 -6.15 -21.80 18.62
N VAL A 233 -7.22 -21.99 17.83
CA VAL A 233 -8.39 -22.77 18.24
C VAL A 233 -8.02 -24.20 18.58
N MET A 234 -7.10 -24.82 17.82
CA MET A 234 -6.70 -26.20 18.05
C MET A 234 -5.92 -26.33 19.36
N GLN A 235 -4.93 -25.47 19.58
CA GLN A 235 -4.15 -25.45 20.82
C GLN A 235 -5.03 -25.15 22.04
N MET A 236 -5.90 -24.14 21.94
CA MET A 236 -6.80 -23.75 23.03
C MET A 236 -7.82 -24.84 23.35
N ALA A 237 -8.30 -25.55 22.33
CA ALA A 237 -9.22 -26.66 22.50
C ALA A 237 -8.55 -27.85 23.20
N GLU A 238 -7.32 -28.20 22.79
CA GLU A 238 -6.53 -29.27 23.40
C GLU A 238 -6.24 -28.99 24.88
N LEU A 239 -5.85 -27.76 25.22
CA LEU A 239 -5.56 -27.35 26.61
C LEU A 239 -6.78 -27.45 27.53
N THR A 240 -7.98 -27.26 26.98
CA THR A 240 -9.22 -27.19 27.77
C THR A 240 -10.07 -28.46 27.70
N GLY A 241 -9.71 -29.40 26.82
CA GLY A 241 -10.56 -30.56 26.50
C GLY A 241 -11.83 -30.17 25.75
N SER A 242 -11.80 -29.04 25.04
CA SER A 242 -12.93 -28.55 24.23
C SER A 242 -12.86 -29.08 22.80
N GLN A 243 -13.96 -28.99 22.07
CA GLN A 243 -13.93 -29.06 20.62
C GLN A 243 -13.25 -27.82 20.05
N ALA A 244 -12.58 -27.98 18.91
CA ALA A 244 -11.96 -26.90 18.16
C ALA A 244 -13.00 -26.05 17.42
N VAL A 245 -13.93 -25.48 18.19
CA VAL A 245 -15.05 -24.65 17.73
C VAL A 245 -14.95 -23.30 18.42
N TRP A 246 -14.85 -22.25 17.61
CA TRP A 246 -14.75 -20.87 18.06
C TRP A 246 -16.08 -20.14 17.87
N VAL A 247 -16.66 -19.67 18.98
CA VAL A 247 -17.90 -18.90 19.00
C VAL A 247 -17.59 -17.48 19.48
N GLU A 248 -17.96 -16.46 18.71
CA GLU A 248 -17.89 -15.06 19.16
C GLU A 248 -19.22 -14.65 19.79
N GLU A 249 -19.23 -14.38 21.09
CA GLU A 249 -20.41 -13.83 21.78
C GLU A 249 -20.75 -12.46 21.16
N THR A 250 -21.98 -12.34 20.70
CA THR A 250 -22.47 -11.11 20.09
C THR A 250 -23.23 -10.27 21.09
N MET A 251 -23.04 -8.96 21.01
CA MET A 251 -23.78 -7.98 21.79
C MET A 251 -24.41 -6.95 20.86
N GLU A 252 -25.57 -6.43 21.20
CA GLU A 252 -26.12 -5.25 20.55
C GLU A 252 -25.17 -4.05 20.73
N SER A 253 -25.00 -3.26 19.67
CA SER A 253 -24.20 -2.03 19.70
C SER A 253 -24.96 -0.92 20.42
N ASP A 254 -24.95 -0.98 21.75
CA ASP A 254 -25.47 0.08 22.62
C ASP A 254 -24.33 0.63 23.49
N LEU A 255 -24.07 1.94 23.34
CA LEU A 255 -23.01 2.65 24.06
C LEU A 255 -23.24 2.69 25.57
N LEU A 256 -24.50 2.77 26.01
CA LEU A 256 -24.80 2.78 27.45
C LEU A 256 -24.51 1.40 28.05
N ARG A 257 -24.90 0.33 27.33
CA ARG A 257 -24.64 -1.05 27.73
C ARG A 257 -23.15 -1.39 27.71
N SER A 258 -22.38 -0.90 26.74
CA SER A 258 -20.93 -1.13 26.72
C SER A 258 -20.23 -0.45 27.89
N TRP A 259 -20.59 0.80 28.21
CA TRP A 259 -20.04 1.52 29.37
C TRP A 259 -20.41 0.86 30.71
N ASP A 260 -21.66 0.42 30.88
CA ASP A 260 -22.07 -0.30 32.09
C ASP A 260 -21.31 -1.63 32.26
N ARG A 261 -21.12 -2.39 31.17
CA ARG A 261 -20.33 -3.62 31.18
C ARG A 261 -18.87 -3.36 31.50
N GLU A 262 -18.27 -2.31 30.92
CA GLU A 262 -16.88 -1.94 31.21
C GLU A 262 -16.69 -1.62 32.70
N ALA A 263 -17.61 -0.83 33.27
CA ALA A 263 -17.57 -0.45 34.68
C ALA A 263 -17.67 -1.68 35.61
N LYS A 264 -18.48 -2.67 35.23
CA LYS A 264 -18.67 -3.93 35.98
C LYS A 264 -17.62 -5.01 35.66
N GLY A 265 -16.74 -4.77 34.69
CA GLY A 265 -15.77 -5.76 34.22
C GLY A 265 -16.38 -6.97 33.51
N ILE A 266 -17.56 -6.77 32.93
CA ILE A 266 -18.20 -7.75 32.06
C ILE A 266 -17.58 -7.61 30.66
N PRO A 267 -17.12 -8.70 30.02
CA PRO A 267 -16.56 -8.64 28.67
C PRO A 267 -17.48 -7.98 27.65
N ILE A 268 -16.94 -7.10 26.81
CA ILE A 268 -17.67 -6.38 25.77
C ILE A 268 -17.62 -7.20 24.48
N GLY A 269 -18.73 -7.85 24.15
CA GLY A 269 -18.92 -8.61 22.92
C GLY A 269 -18.94 -7.69 21.69
N ARG A 270 -18.74 -8.27 20.50
CA ARG A 270 -18.81 -7.52 19.24
C ARG A 270 -20.25 -7.49 18.72
N PRO A 271 -20.65 -6.43 17.99
CA PRO A 271 -21.88 -6.48 17.22
C PRO A 271 -21.84 -7.58 16.17
N ALA A 272 -23.00 -8.17 15.90
CA ALA A 272 -23.20 -9.14 14.83
C ALA A 272 -23.20 -8.43 13.46
N GLU A 273 -22.04 -7.95 13.02
CA GLU A 273 -21.88 -7.20 11.77
C GLU A 273 -20.78 -7.77 10.86
N VAL A 274 -20.96 -7.62 9.54
CA VAL A 274 -19.95 -7.99 8.55
C VAL A 274 -19.06 -6.78 8.26
N ASN A 275 -18.01 -6.57 9.07
CA ASN A 275 -17.09 -5.45 8.88
C ASN A 275 -15.97 -5.80 7.87
N LEU A 276 -16.30 -5.86 6.58
CA LEU A 276 -15.34 -6.04 5.49
C LEU A 276 -15.07 -4.72 4.78
N ARG A 277 -13.89 -4.13 4.99
CA ARG A 277 -13.50 -2.87 4.35
C ARG A 277 -13.56 -2.96 2.82
N ASN A 278 -14.38 -2.16 2.16
CA ASN A 278 -14.54 -2.17 0.70
C ASN A 278 -14.22 -0.80 0.07
N ASN A 279 -12.97 -0.59 -0.35
CA ASN A 279 -12.52 0.66 -0.99
C ASN A 279 -12.45 0.56 -2.54
N HIS A 280 -12.93 -0.53 -3.14
CA HIS A 280 -12.71 -0.79 -4.57
C HIS A 280 -13.38 0.27 -5.48
N SER A 281 -14.50 0.86 -5.05
CA SER A 281 -15.17 1.97 -5.75
C SER A 281 -14.25 3.18 -5.99
N GLN A 282 -13.49 3.59 -4.98
CA GLN A 282 -12.53 4.69 -5.10
C GLN A 282 -11.42 4.36 -6.11
N TYR A 283 -10.92 3.12 -6.09
CA TYR A 283 -9.91 2.70 -7.06
C TYR A 283 -10.45 2.61 -8.48
N ILE A 284 -11.68 2.13 -8.67
CA ILE A 284 -12.36 2.13 -9.98
C ILE A 284 -12.35 3.53 -10.58
N PHE A 285 -12.76 4.54 -9.80
CA PHE A 285 -12.73 5.93 -10.23
C PHE A 285 -11.32 6.38 -10.62
N THR A 286 -10.32 6.16 -9.76
CA THR A 286 -8.92 6.54 -10.04
C THR A 286 -8.40 5.90 -11.33
N TRP A 287 -8.61 4.60 -11.54
CA TRP A 287 -8.09 3.88 -12.71
C TRP A 287 -8.77 4.30 -14.01
N TYR A 288 -10.09 4.52 -14.00
CA TYR A 288 -10.78 4.99 -15.20
C TYR A 288 -10.48 6.47 -15.50
N CYS A 289 -10.33 7.33 -14.50
CA CYS A 289 -9.87 8.70 -14.70
C CYS A 289 -8.45 8.74 -15.28
N LEU A 290 -7.54 7.90 -14.78
CA LEU A 290 -6.19 7.78 -15.32
C LEU A 290 -6.19 7.26 -16.76
N ALA A 291 -6.99 6.24 -17.05
CA ALA A 291 -7.16 5.71 -18.41
C ALA A 291 -7.65 6.80 -19.36
N ALA A 292 -8.70 7.55 -18.98
CA ALA A 292 -9.24 8.63 -19.79
C ALA A 292 -8.22 9.76 -20.02
N ALA A 293 -7.56 10.24 -18.97
CA ALA A 293 -6.57 11.32 -19.07
C ALA A 293 -5.38 10.94 -19.97
N THR A 294 -4.87 9.72 -19.82
CA THR A 294 -3.73 9.23 -20.62
C THR A 294 -4.13 8.92 -22.07
N SER A 295 -5.36 8.46 -22.32
CA SER A 295 -5.92 8.35 -23.66
C SER A 295 -6.05 9.71 -24.35
N VAL A 296 -6.53 10.74 -23.64
CA VAL A 296 -6.62 12.12 -24.18
C VAL A 296 -5.22 12.64 -24.50
N MET A 297 -4.26 12.46 -23.59
CA MET A 297 -2.86 12.86 -23.81
C MET A 297 -2.27 12.16 -25.05
N LEU A 298 -2.45 10.84 -25.17
CA LEU A 298 -2.01 10.07 -26.33
C LEU A 298 -2.63 10.59 -27.62
N TRP A 299 -3.94 10.87 -27.61
CA TRP A 299 -4.65 11.44 -28.77
C TRP A 299 -4.10 12.82 -29.16
N MET A 300 -3.84 13.69 -28.19
CA MET A 300 -3.20 14.99 -28.44
C MET A 300 -1.80 14.83 -29.04
N VAL A 301 -1.00 13.89 -28.54
CA VAL A 301 0.35 13.61 -29.07
C VAL A 301 0.29 13.09 -30.50
N VAL A 302 -0.65 12.18 -30.81
CA VAL A 302 -0.84 11.63 -32.17
C VAL A 302 -1.34 12.70 -33.15
N LYS A 303 -2.17 13.65 -32.69
CA LYS A 303 -2.71 14.73 -33.53
C LYS A 303 -1.77 15.94 -33.70
N LYS A 304 -0.73 16.09 -32.89
CA LYS A 304 0.21 17.23 -33.02
C LYS A 304 0.88 17.22 -34.40
N PRO A 305 0.76 18.29 -35.21
CA PRO A 305 1.49 18.39 -36.46
C PRO A 305 3.01 18.45 -36.19
N PRO A 306 3.85 17.87 -37.06
CA PRO A 306 5.30 17.94 -36.90
C PRO A 306 5.75 19.39 -36.89
N GLN A 307 6.66 19.75 -35.97
CA GLN A 307 7.26 21.08 -35.95
C GLN A 307 8.06 21.29 -37.24
N ASP A 308 7.73 22.33 -38.00
CA ASP A 308 8.37 22.67 -39.29
C ASP A 308 9.90 22.79 -39.18
N ILE A 309 10.41 23.12 -37.99
CA ILE A 309 11.83 23.25 -37.67
C ILE A 309 12.59 21.93 -37.89
N ALA A 310 12.03 20.78 -37.48
CA ALA A 310 12.68 19.48 -37.65
C ALA A 310 12.74 19.05 -39.12
N ARG A 311 11.82 19.55 -39.96
CA ARG A 311 11.78 19.27 -41.39
C ARG A 311 12.88 20.03 -42.15
N ARG A 312 13.13 21.29 -41.77
CA ARG A 312 14.19 22.13 -42.36
C ARG A 312 15.62 21.67 -42.01
N VAL A 313 15.86 21.26 -40.76
CA VAL A 313 17.20 20.81 -40.33
C VAL A 313 17.65 19.51 -41.01
N ARG A 314 16.72 18.60 -41.35
CA ARG A 314 17.04 17.37 -42.10
C ARG A 314 17.40 17.63 -43.57
N GLN A 315 16.84 18.67 -44.18
CA GLN A 315 17.16 19.05 -45.57
C GLN A 315 18.60 19.54 -45.68
N ASN A 316 19.09 20.25 -44.66
CA ASN A 316 20.44 20.81 -44.64
C ASN A 316 21.52 19.83 -44.17
N LYS A 317 21.32 18.50 -44.18
CA LYS A 317 22.31 17.54 -43.63
C LYS A 317 23.00 16.64 -44.68
N GLU A 318 22.62 16.71 -45.94
CA GLU A 318 23.36 16.07 -47.04
C GLU A 318 24.41 17.06 -47.55
N TRP A 319 25.61 16.98 -46.96
CA TRP A 319 26.82 17.62 -47.47
C TRP A 319 27.81 16.53 -47.85
N SER A 320 28.25 16.50 -49.11
CA SER A 320 29.46 15.82 -49.57
C SER A 320 30.39 16.87 -50.13
#